data_AF-A0AAV4GSF9-F1
#
_entry.id   AF-A0AAV4GSF9-F1
#
_cell.length_a   1.000
_cell.length_b   1.000
_cell.length_c   1.000
_cell.angle_alpha   90.00
_cell.angle_beta   90.00
_cell.angle_gamma   90.00
#
_symmetry.space_group_name_H-M   'P 1'
#
loop_
_entity.id
_entity.type
_entity.pdbx_description
1 polymer ?
#
loop_
_entity_poly.entity_id
_entity_poly.type
_entity_poly.pdbx_seq_one_letter_code
_entity_poly.pdbx_strand_id
1 'polypeptide(L)'
;MQRISWKEKVANKKVLESVGLKRPELLLTIQRRKIKYYGHLRRHDSIQKRILEGKIDGRRGRGRRRQTWLGNIQETSQMKMCEVCETALGRRRWGPGQTKMAHRDSPPRRRDGTVMMMMLMHD
;
A
#
# COMPACT_ATOMS: atom_id res chain seq x y z
N MET A 1 1.82 11.01 -20.71
CA MET A 1 2.76 10.31 -19.79
C MET A 1 4.16 10.81 -20.14
N GLN A 2 4.94 11.31 -19.18
CA GLN A 2 6.30 11.81 -19.48
C GLN A 2 7.20 10.62 -19.88
N ARG A 3 7.87 10.74 -21.03
CA ARG A 3 8.83 9.73 -21.52
C ARG A 3 10.20 10.08 -20.94
N ILE A 4 10.50 9.55 -19.77
CA ILE A 4 11.79 9.75 -19.09
C ILE A 4 12.65 8.51 -19.35
N SER A 5 13.81 8.69 -19.97
CA SER A 5 14.75 7.57 -20.16
C SER A 5 15.38 7.18 -18.82
N TRP A 6 15.53 5.88 -18.57
CA TRP A 6 16.24 5.40 -17.38
C TRP A 6 17.72 5.83 -17.34
N LYS A 7 18.31 6.15 -18.51
CA LYS A 7 19.68 6.66 -18.65
C LYS A 7 19.86 8.06 -18.06
N GLU A 8 18.80 8.86 -18.04
CA GLU A 8 18.83 10.25 -17.55
C GLU A 8 18.95 10.32 -16.01
N LYS A 9 18.66 9.22 -15.30
CA LYS A 9 18.77 9.12 -13.83
C LYS A 9 18.10 10.30 -13.08
N VAL A 10 16.98 10.80 -13.62
CA VAL A 10 16.26 11.95 -13.07
C VAL A 10 15.77 11.65 -11.65
N ALA A 11 16.01 12.58 -10.72
CA ALA A 11 15.58 12.43 -9.34
C ALA A 11 14.04 12.41 -9.21
N ASN A 12 13.50 11.51 -8.38
CA ASN A 12 12.06 11.35 -8.14
C ASN A 12 11.36 12.66 -7.73
N LYS A 13 12.07 13.55 -7.02
CA LYS A 13 11.54 14.88 -6.63
C LYS A 13 11.26 15.74 -7.87
N LYS A 14 12.20 15.82 -8.81
CA LYS A 14 12.02 16.54 -10.08
C LYS A 14 10.90 15.95 -10.92
N VAL A 15 10.78 14.63 -10.95
CA VAL A 15 9.67 13.95 -11.65
C VAL A 15 8.32 14.26 -11.01
N LEU A 16 8.27 14.39 -9.69
CA LEU A 16 7.02 14.75 -8.99
C LEU A 16 6.63 16.21 -9.27
N GLU A 17 7.61 17.12 -9.26
CA GLU A 17 7.43 18.53 -9.60
C GLU A 17 7.00 18.73 -11.06
N SER A 18 7.60 18.00 -12.00
CA SER A 18 7.27 18.10 -13.43
C SER A 18 5.85 17.65 -13.77
N VAL A 19 5.26 16.79 -12.94
CA VAL A 19 3.87 16.34 -13.09
C VAL A 19 2.90 17.27 -12.34
N GLY A 20 3.42 18.21 -11.52
CA GLY A 20 2.63 19.19 -10.78
C GLY A 20 1.77 18.58 -9.66
N LEU A 21 2.13 17.39 -9.16
CA LEU A 21 1.38 16.70 -8.10
C LEU A 21 2.08 16.80 -6.76
N LYS A 22 1.32 16.93 -5.68
CA LYS A 22 1.89 16.79 -4.34
C LYS A 22 2.00 15.30 -3.96
N ARG A 23 3.02 14.97 -3.17
CA ARG A 23 3.25 13.58 -2.71
C ARG A 23 2.02 12.97 -2.01
N PRO A 24 1.30 13.67 -1.11
CA PRO A 24 0.10 13.12 -0.47
C PRO A 24 -1.00 12.80 -1.49
N GLU A 25 -1.24 13.66 -2.47
CA GLU A 25 -2.26 13.47 -3.50
C GLU A 25 -1.97 12.25 -4.38
N LEU A 26 -0.69 12.06 -4.74
CA LEU A 26 -0.24 10.87 -5.47
C LEU A 26 -0.49 9.59 -4.65
N LEU A 27 -0.13 9.59 -3.37
CA LEU A 27 -0.31 8.44 -2.49
C LEU A 27 -1.80 8.10 -2.32
N LEU A 28 -2.67 9.08 -2.13
CA LEU A 28 -4.12 8.89 -2.06
C LEU A 28 -4.67 8.31 -3.37
N THR A 29 -4.18 8.79 -4.51
CA THR A 29 -4.58 8.26 -5.82
C THR A 29 -4.18 6.78 -5.98
N ILE A 30 -2.97 6.43 -5.55
CA ILE A 30 -2.48 5.03 -5.57
C ILE A 30 -3.34 4.16 -4.65
N GLN A 31 -3.63 4.62 -3.43
CA GLN A 31 -4.45 3.89 -2.47
C GLN A 31 -5.87 3.65 -3.00
N ARG A 32 -6.53 4.69 -3.54
CA ARG A 32 -7.86 4.56 -4.16
C ARG A 32 -7.88 3.55 -5.30
N ARG A 33 -6.85 3.55 -6.15
CA ARG A 33 -6.71 2.58 -7.25
C ARG A 33 -6.53 1.15 -6.72
N LYS A 34 -5.71 0.95 -5.69
CA LYS A 34 -5.52 -0.36 -5.03
C LYS A 34 -6.83 -0.90 -4.47
N ILE A 35 -7.56 -0.06 -3.72
CA ILE A 35 -8.87 -0.43 -3.17
C ILE A 35 -9.81 -0.81 -4.32
N LYS A 36 -9.99 0.06 -5.33
CA LYS A 36 -10.85 -0.24 -6.48
C LYS A 36 -10.49 -1.57 -7.16
N TYR A 37 -9.20 -1.83 -7.34
CA TYR A 37 -8.70 -3.07 -7.94
C TYR A 37 -9.02 -4.30 -7.08
N TYR A 38 -8.87 -4.22 -5.75
CA TYR A 38 -9.22 -5.33 -4.87
C TYR A 38 -10.71 -5.71 -4.97
N GLY A 39 -11.61 -4.73 -4.99
CA GLY A 39 -13.03 -5.04 -5.18
C GLY A 39 -13.34 -5.63 -6.55
N HIS A 40 -12.60 -5.25 -7.60
CA HIS A 40 -12.69 -5.92 -8.89
C HIS A 40 -12.24 -7.39 -8.77
N LEU A 41 -11.08 -7.64 -8.17
CA LEU A 41 -10.60 -9.01 -7.92
C LEU A 41 -11.58 -9.84 -7.10
N ARG A 42 -12.21 -9.27 -6.07
CA ARG A 42 -13.10 -10.03 -5.19
C ARG A 42 -14.41 -10.44 -5.87
N ARG A 43 -14.90 -9.61 -6.81
CA ARG A 43 -16.15 -9.84 -7.56
C ARG A 43 -16.01 -10.77 -8.76
N HIS A 44 -14.80 -10.99 -9.25
CA HIS A 44 -14.55 -11.87 -10.39
C HIS A 44 -13.67 -13.05 -9.97
N ASP A 45 -14.04 -14.27 -10.39
CA ASP A 45 -13.18 -15.41 -10.13
C ASP A 45 -12.05 -15.46 -11.16
N SER A 46 -10.87 -15.01 -10.73
CA SER A 46 -9.69 -14.86 -11.59
C SER A 46 -8.48 -15.51 -10.95
N ILE A 47 -7.51 -15.92 -11.78
CA ILE A 47 -6.25 -16.47 -11.27
C ILE A 47 -5.53 -15.46 -10.37
N GLN A 48 -5.63 -14.16 -10.67
CA GLN A 48 -5.07 -13.07 -9.88
C GLN A 48 -5.68 -13.04 -8.47
N LYS A 49 -7.00 -13.23 -8.35
CA LYS A 49 -7.67 -13.35 -7.04
C LYS A 49 -7.08 -14.51 -6.23
N ARG A 50 -7.01 -15.71 -6.83
CA ARG A 50 -6.46 -16.90 -6.16
C ARG A 50 -5.01 -16.71 -5.72
N ILE A 51 -4.18 -16.06 -6.54
CA ILE A 51 -2.78 -15.76 -6.20
C ILE A 51 -2.69 -14.73 -5.07
N LEU A 52 -3.49 -13.67 -5.12
CA LEU A 52 -3.39 -12.55 -4.19
C LEU A 52 -4.02 -12.83 -2.83
N GLU A 53 -5.03 -13.69 -2.78
CA GLU A 53 -5.66 -14.16 -1.55
C GLU A 53 -5.02 -15.45 -1.01
N GLY A 54 -4.27 -16.16 -1.85
CA GLY A 54 -3.58 -17.38 -1.49
C GLY A 54 -2.62 -17.17 -0.33
N LYS A 55 -2.79 -17.98 0.70
CA LYS A 55 -1.79 -18.12 1.76
C LYS A 55 -0.81 -19.21 1.32
N ILE A 56 0.46 -18.85 1.22
CA ILE A 56 1.54 -19.81 1.02
C ILE A 56 2.01 -20.24 2.40
N ASP A 57 2.00 -21.55 2.65
CA ASP A 57 2.53 -22.11 3.89
C ASP A 57 4.06 -21.94 3.97
N GLY A 58 4.55 -21.73 5.19
CA GLY A 58 5.96 -21.49 5.46
C GLY A 58 6.29 -20.06 5.90
N ARG A 59 7.49 -19.90 6.45
CA ARG A 59 7.99 -18.62 6.97
C ARG A 59 8.51 -17.76 5.81
N ARG A 60 8.18 -16.46 5.82
CA ARG A 60 8.78 -15.51 4.86
C ARG A 60 10.29 -15.41 5.10
N GLY A 61 11.07 -15.66 4.06
CA GLY A 61 12.53 -15.49 4.09
C GLY A 61 12.97 -14.04 4.35
N ARG A 62 14.24 -13.86 4.72
CA ARG A 62 14.89 -12.54 4.83
C ARG A 62 14.82 -11.81 3.48
N GLY A 63 14.72 -10.49 3.51
CA GLY A 63 14.63 -9.63 2.32
C GLY A 63 13.23 -9.48 1.70
N ARG A 64 12.32 -10.46 1.88
CA ARG A 64 10.92 -10.31 1.42
C ARG A 64 10.16 -9.36 2.35
N ARG A 65 9.37 -8.45 1.77
CA ARG A 65 8.52 -7.54 2.58
C ARG A 65 7.60 -8.36 3.48
N ARG A 66 7.55 -7.96 4.76
CA ARG A 66 6.64 -8.55 5.75
C ARG A 66 5.18 -8.18 5.49
N GLN A 67 4.93 -6.98 4.96
CA GLN A 67 3.59 -6.54 4.57
C GLN A 67 3.07 -7.36 3.39
N THR A 68 1.91 -8.00 3.56
CA THR A 68 1.21 -8.70 2.47
C THR A 68 0.39 -7.76 1.64
N TRP A 69 -0.03 -8.22 0.46
CA TRP A 69 -1.04 -7.53 -0.34
C TRP A 69 -2.32 -7.30 0.47
N LEU A 70 -2.92 -8.36 1.00
CA LEU A 70 -4.12 -8.27 1.83
C LEU A 70 -3.91 -7.39 3.07
N GLY A 71 -2.77 -7.53 3.77
CA GLY A 71 -2.43 -6.69 4.92
C GLY A 71 -2.33 -5.21 4.56
N ASN A 72 -1.81 -4.88 3.36
CA ASN A 72 -1.79 -3.51 2.88
C ASN A 72 -3.20 -2.99 2.53
N ILE A 73 -4.08 -3.83 2.00
CA ILE A 73 -5.50 -3.47 1.79
C ILE A 73 -6.16 -3.20 3.15
N GLN A 74 -5.97 -4.09 4.12
CA GLN A 74 -6.51 -3.96 5.48
C GLN A 74 -6.05 -2.67 6.17
N GLU A 75 -4.76 -2.35 6.06
CA GLU A 75 -4.18 -1.12 6.58
C GLU A 75 -4.74 0.13 5.88
N THR A 76 -4.91 0.08 4.56
CA THR A 76 -5.43 1.20 3.76
C THR A 76 -6.93 1.44 4.02
N SER A 77 -7.70 0.38 4.27
CA SER A 77 -9.13 0.47 4.55
C SER A 77 -9.45 0.71 6.03
N GLN A 78 -8.49 0.44 6.93
CA GLN A 78 -8.67 0.48 8.39
C GLN A 78 -9.87 -0.36 8.84
N MET A 79 -10.00 -1.55 8.28
CA MET A 79 -11.08 -2.50 8.57
C MET A 79 -10.49 -3.87 8.88
N LYS A 80 -11.25 -4.77 9.51
CA LYS A 80 -10.81 -6.16 9.67
C LYS A 80 -10.85 -6.89 8.33
N MET A 81 -10.03 -7.94 8.18
CA MET A 81 -9.94 -8.67 6.91
C MET A 81 -11.29 -9.26 6.46
N CYS A 82 -12.09 -9.82 7.38
CA CYS A 82 -13.42 -10.35 7.07
C CYS A 82 -14.32 -9.26 6.49
N GLU A 83 -14.39 -8.10 7.16
CA GLU A 83 -15.19 -6.96 6.73
C GLU A 83 -14.74 -6.43 5.36
N VAL A 84 -13.43 -6.37 5.12
CA VAL A 84 -12.86 -5.99 3.82
C VAL A 84 -13.32 -6.94 2.72
N CYS A 85 -13.27 -8.25 2.95
CA CYS A 85 -13.70 -9.25 1.98
C CYS A 85 -15.20 -9.15 1.68
N GLU A 86 -16.04 -8.99 2.70
CA GLU A 86 -17.49 -8.89 2.56
C GLU A 86 -17.93 -7.59 1.88
N THR A 87 -17.37 -6.46 2.30
CA THR A 87 -17.70 -5.15 1.72
C THR A 87 -17.24 -5.03 0.27
N ALA A 88 -16.13 -5.65 -0.10
CA ALA A 88 -15.59 -5.66 -1.46
C ALA A 88 -16.50 -6.35 -2.49
N LEU A 89 -17.39 -7.25 -2.06
CA LEU A 89 -18.39 -7.88 -2.93
C LEU A 89 -19.46 -6.88 -3.39
N GLY A 90 -19.81 -5.90 -2.55
CA GLY A 90 -20.84 -4.91 -2.86
C GLY A 90 -20.30 -3.74 -3.67
N ARG A 91 -20.68 -3.63 -4.95
CA ARG A 91 -20.22 -2.53 -5.84
C ARG A 91 -20.55 -1.12 -5.29
N ARG A 92 -21.70 -0.95 -4.65
CA ARG A 92 -22.09 0.33 -4.01
C ARG A 92 -21.33 0.60 -2.71
N ARG A 93 -20.94 -0.46 -2.00
CA ARG A 93 -20.24 -0.40 -0.72
C ARG A 93 -18.72 -0.30 -0.88
N TRP A 94 -18.19 -0.53 -2.08
CA TRP A 94 -16.75 -0.60 -2.34
C TRP A 94 -16.27 0.46 -3.34
N GLY A 95 -15.43 1.39 -2.88
CA GLY A 95 -14.93 2.49 -3.69
C GLY A 95 -13.90 3.38 -2.99
N PRO A 96 -13.75 4.63 -3.45
CA PRO A 96 -12.78 5.58 -2.89
C PRO A 96 -13.03 5.94 -1.42
N GLY A 97 -14.28 5.84 -0.94
CA GLY A 97 -14.66 6.14 0.45
C GLY A 97 -14.04 5.21 1.49
N GLN A 98 -13.51 4.07 1.06
CA GLN A 98 -12.80 3.11 1.91
C GLN A 98 -11.33 3.48 2.09
N THR A 99 -10.81 4.47 1.36
CA THR A 99 -9.45 4.97 1.58
C THR A 99 -9.47 5.94 2.74
N LYS A 100 -9.08 5.49 3.94
CA LYS A 100 -8.80 6.41 5.05
C LYS A 100 -7.33 6.80 4.98
N MET A 101 -7.02 8.09 5.10
CA MET A 101 -5.63 8.55 5.05
C MET A 101 -4.86 7.86 6.17
N ALA A 102 -3.95 6.95 5.81
CA ALA A 102 -2.96 6.46 6.73
C ALA A 102 -1.95 7.59 6.98
N HIS A 103 -2.27 8.51 7.89
CA HIS A 103 -1.24 9.31 8.53
C HIS A 103 -0.44 8.38 9.44
N ARG A 104 0.71 7.96 8.95
CA ARG A 104 1.98 7.83 9.68
C ARG A 104 2.99 7.25 8.72
N ASP A 105 4.13 7.91 8.65
CA ASP A 105 5.36 7.33 8.13
C ASP A 105 5.43 5.87 8.53
N SER A 106 5.36 4.96 7.55
CA SER A 106 5.81 3.60 7.79
C SER A 106 7.20 3.72 8.40
N PRO A 107 7.47 3.15 9.59
CA PRO A 107 8.74 3.37 10.28
C PRO A 107 9.89 3.00 9.33
N PRO A 108 11.02 3.74 9.38
CA PRO A 108 12.14 3.47 8.51
C PRO A 108 12.51 1.99 8.62
N ARG A 109 12.82 1.40 7.46
CA ARG A 109 13.11 -0.02 7.32
C ARG A 109 14.13 -0.39 8.39
N ARG A 110 13.73 -1.19 9.39
CA ARG A 110 14.66 -1.72 10.39
C ARG A 110 15.71 -2.54 9.66
N ARG A 111 16.86 -1.91 9.42
CA ARG A 111 18.15 -2.57 9.28
C ARG A 111 18.55 -2.91 10.71
N ASP A 112 18.44 -4.19 11.00
CA ASP A 112 19.23 -4.95 11.98
C ASP A 112 19.73 -4.20 13.23
N GLY A 113 19.26 -4.65 14.41
CA GLY A 113 19.98 -4.59 15.68
C GLY A 113 20.20 -3.21 16.31
N THR A 114 19.56 -2.99 17.46
CA THR A 114 19.99 -2.01 18.48
C THR A 114 19.63 -0.54 18.17
N VAL A 115 19.40 0.22 19.24
CA VAL A 115 19.04 1.66 19.29
C VAL A 115 17.54 1.99 19.15
N MET A 116 16.72 1.52 20.11
CA MET A 116 15.61 2.32 20.67
C MET A 116 15.96 2.71 22.12
N MET A 117 17.11 3.36 22.32
CA MET A 117 17.48 3.93 23.62
C MET A 117 17.97 5.37 23.48
N MET A 118 17.34 6.13 22.59
CA MET A 118 17.36 7.58 22.62
C MET A 118 15.92 8.06 22.41
N MET A 119 15.08 7.70 23.38
CA MET A 119 13.88 8.48 23.68
C MET A 119 14.42 9.78 24.29
N LEU A 120 14.13 10.87 23.59
CA LEU A 120 14.59 12.23 23.84
C LEU A 120 14.53 12.56 25.34
N MET A 121 15.69 12.96 25.87
CA MET A 121 15.81 13.65 27.14
C MET A 121 14.99 14.95 27.10
N HIS A 122 14.47 15.29 28.28
CA HIS A 122 14.14 16.64 28.75
C HIS A 122 14.70 17.78 27.90
N ASP A 123 13.83 18.70 27.47
CA ASP A 123 13.52 19.93 28.22
C ASP A 123 12.12 20.44 27.86
#